data_AF-A0A3M0WV51-F1
#
_entry.id   AF-A0A3M0WV51-F1
#
_cell.length_a   1.000
_cell.length_b   1.000
_cell.length_c   1.000
_cell.angle_alpha   90.00
_cell.angle_beta   90.00
_cell.angle_gamma   90.00
#
_symmetry.space_group_name_H-M   'P 1'
#
loop_
_entity.id
_entity.type
_entity.pdbx_description
1 polymer ?
#
loop_
_entity_poly.entity_id
_entity_poly.type
_entity_poly.pdbx_seq_one_letter_code
_entity_poly.pdbx_strand_id
1 'polypeptide(L)'
;MKNRLILGTRKGLIVLAHKQKEWQTISHAHPGVPFSYGMIDHRSGVLWALADHGHWGQKVYQSLDGGATLQEMPAPKYPETAVIYDPWSEETPEKPAT
;
A
#
# COMPACT_ATOMS: atom_id res chain seq x y z
N MET A 1 22.85 9.54 -0.16
CA MET A 1 22.57 8.58 0.93
C MET A 1 21.05 8.49 1.11
N LYS A 2 20.48 7.29 1.22
CA LYS A 2 19.05 7.11 1.52
C LYS A 2 18.82 7.40 3.01
N ASN A 3 18.55 8.67 3.33
CA ASN A 3 18.37 9.14 4.72
C ASN A 3 16.98 8.81 5.28
N ARG A 4 16.33 7.74 4.80
CA ARG A 4 15.00 7.33 5.26
C ARG A 4 14.96 5.82 5.46
N LEU A 5 14.27 5.42 6.51
CA LEU A 5 13.97 4.02 6.83
C LEU A 5 12.45 3.87 6.95
N ILE A 6 11.91 2.88 6.24
CA ILE A 6 10.50 2.50 6.32
C ILE A 6 10.45 1.22 7.13
N LEU A 7 9.88 1.29 8.33
CA LEU A 7 9.81 0.17 9.25
C LEU A 7 8.37 -0.35 9.29
N GLY A 8 8.10 -1.37 8.48
CA GLY A 8 6.85 -2.14 8.54
C GLY A 8 6.89 -3.11 9.72
N THR A 9 5.87 -3.06 10.57
CA THR A 9 5.74 -3.95 11.73
C THR A 9 4.38 -4.62 11.74
N ARG A 10 4.16 -5.60 12.63
CA ARG A 10 2.82 -6.13 12.91
C ARG A 10 1.87 -5.14 13.62
N LYS A 11 2.35 -3.94 13.98
CA LYS A 11 1.62 -2.96 14.80
C LYS A 11 1.51 -1.59 14.12
N GLY A 12 1.86 -1.49 12.85
CA GLY A 12 1.81 -0.24 12.08
C GLY A 12 3.08 0.00 11.27
N LEU A 13 3.10 1.13 10.60
CA LEU A 13 4.26 1.64 9.86
C LEU A 13 4.93 2.77 10.66
N ILE A 14 6.27 2.75 10.71
CA ILE A 14 7.05 3.87 11.23
C ILE A 14 7.99 4.36 10.12
N VAL A 15 7.96 5.65 9.83
CA VAL A 15 8.90 6.28 8.89
C VAL A 15 9.91 7.09 9.67
N LEU A 16 11.20 6.80 9.47
CA LEU A 16 12.31 7.45 10.15
C LEU A 16 13.16 8.21 9.13
N ALA A 17 13.73 9.34 9.53
CA ALA A 17 14.77 10.05 8.79
C ALA A 17 16.06 10.12 9.59
N HIS A 18 17.18 9.94 8.91
CA HIS A 18 18.50 10.18 9.49
C HIS A 18 18.90 11.64 9.29
N LYS A 19 18.95 12.42 10.37
CA LYS A 19 19.31 13.84 10.40
C LYS A 19 20.36 14.07 11.47
N GLN A 20 21.42 14.83 11.15
CA GLN A 20 22.43 15.26 12.12
C GLN A 20 23.04 14.11 12.97
N LYS A 21 23.28 12.94 12.34
CA LYS A 21 23.79 11.71 12.98
C LYS A 21 22.80 11.00 13.91
N GLU A 22 21.54 11.38 13.87
CA GLU A 22 20.47 10.78 14.67
C GLU A 22 19.31 10.32 13.79
N TRP A 23 18.59 9.29 14.24
CA TRP A 23 17.34 8.88 13.63
C TRP A 23 16.18 9.57 14.32
N GLN A 24 15.32 10.22 13.53
CA GLN A 24 14.13 10.91 13.99
C GLN A 24 12.89 10.32 13.34
N THR A 25 11.85 10.10 14.12
CA THR A 25 10.57 9.65 13.58
C THR A 25 9.88 10.78 12.83
N ILE A 26 9.50 10.50 11.59
CA ILE A 26 8.71 11.38 10.74
C ILE A 26 7.23 11.14 11.01
N SER A 27 6.82 9.87 11.05
CA SER A 27 5.43 9.50 11.26
C SER A 27 5.28 8.09 11.83
N HIS A 28 4.14 7.89 12.49
CA HIS A 28 3.57 6.59 12.84
C HIS A 28 2.23 6.49 12.14
N ALA A 29 2.01 5.45 11.34
CA ALA A 29 0.80 5.30 10.57
C ALA A 29 0.11 3.95 10.85
N HIS A 30 -1.22 3.98 10.84
CA HIS A 30 -2.12 2.83 11.01
C HIS A 30 -1.75 1.91 12.20
N PRO A 31 -1.86 2.41 13.45
CA PRO A 31 -1.58 1.60 14.63
C PRO A 31 -2.40 0.30 14.64
N GLY A 32 -1.74 -0.82 14.92
CA GLY A 32 -2.36 -2.14 14.96
C GLY A 32 -2.53 -2.81 13.59
N VAL A 33 -2.20 -2.14 12.48
CA VAL A 33 -2.25 -2.72 11.13
C VAL A 33 -0.86 -3.25 10.74
N PRO A 34 -0.74 -4.54 10.39
CA PRO A 34 0.52 -5.06 9.86
C PRO A 34 0.93 -4.43 8.52
N PHE A 35 2.20 -4.04 8.40
CA PHE A 35 2.84 -3.66 7.15
C PHE A 35 3.95 -4.65 6.82
N SER A 36 3.84 -5.32 5.67
CA SER A 36 4.77 -6.39 5.27
C SER A 36 5.90 -5.90 4.36
N TYR A 37 5.69 -4.78 3.66
CA TYR A 37 6.65 -4.24 2.73
C TYR A 37 6.55 -2.72 2.63
N GLY A 38 7.69 -2.07 2.39
CA GLY A 38 7.74 -0.65 2.08
C GLY A 38 8.99 -0.31 1.30
N MET A 39 8.86 0.61 0.34
CA MET A 39 9.99 1.07 -0.47
C MET A 39 9.84 2.53 -0.85
N ILE A 40 10.95 3.17 -1.19
CA ILE A 40 10.97 4.46 -1.88
C ILE A 40 11.40 4.19 -3.31
N ASP A 41 10.53 4.49 -4.26
CA ASP A 41 10.88 4.43 -5.68
C ASP A 41 11.94 5.50 -5.98
N HIS A 42 13.12 5.07 -6.38
CA HIS A 42 14.25 5.94 -6.69
C HIS A 42 14.03 6.81 -7.93
N ARG A 43 13.07 6.45 -8.79
CA ARG A 43 12.75 7.18 -10.03
C ARG A 43 11.83 8.36 -9.79
N SER A 44 10.88 8.21 -8.85
CA SER A 44 9.83 9.20 -8.59
C SER A 44 9.90 9.82 -7.20
N GLY A 45 10.64 9.23 -6.27
CA GLY A 45 10.69 9.63 -4.87
C GLY A 45 9.46 9.18 -4.05
N VAL A 46 8.47 8.54 -4.68
CA VAL A 46 7.25 8.08 -4.02
C VAL A 46 7.57 6.95 -3.04
N LEU A 47 7.08 7.10 -1.81
CA LEU A 47 7.10 6.02 -0.83
C LEU A 47 5.86 5.15 -1.03
N TRP A 48 6.07 3.85 -1.13
CA TRP A 48 5.02 2.83 -1.22
C TRP A 48 5.07 1.95 0.02
N ALA A 49 3.91 1.59 0.56
CA ALA A 49 3.79 0.72 1.72
C ALA A 49 2.61 -0.24 1.55
N LEU A 50 2.84 -1.53 1.83
CA LEU A 50 1.85 -2.59 1.67
C LEU A 50 1.33 -3.02 3.05
N ALA A 51 0.04 -2.86 3.27
CA ALA A 51 -0.63 -3.14 4.51
C ALA A 51 -1.53 -4.38 4.39
N ASP A 52 -1.52 -5.20 5.44
CA ASP A 52 -2.45 -6.31 5.60
C ASP A 52 -3.49 -5.90 6.65
N HIS A 53 -4.70 -5.55 6.21
CA HIS A 53 -5.81 -5.20 7.11
C HIS A 53 -6.61 -6.42 7.56
N GLY A 54 -6.11 -7.65 7.40
CA GLY A 54 -6.82 -8.87 7.75
C GLY A 54 -8.11 -9.00 6.94
N HIS A 55 -9.27 -8.91 7.59
CA HIS A 55 -10.57 -9.12 6.94
C HIS A 55 -10.92 -8.06 5.88
N TRP A 56 -10.32 -6.86 5.94
CA TRP A 56 -10.47 -5.84 4.90
C TRP A 56 -9.50 -6.02 3.72
N GLY A 57 -8.67 -7.06 3.77
CA GLY A 57 -7.73 -7.42 2.71
C GLY A 57 -6.46 -6.58 2.68
N GLN A 58 -5.67 -6.80 1.62
CA GLN A 58 -4.42 -6.09 1.38
C GLN A 58 -4.70 -4.70 0.81
N LYS A 59 -3.97 -3.69 1.30
CA LYS A 59 -4.08 -2.30 0.87
C LYS A 59 -2.71 -1.76 0.48
N VAL A 60 -2.70 -0.90 -0.54
CA VAL A 60 -1.50 -0.20 -0.99
C VAL A 60 -1.62 1.25 -0.54
N TYR A 61 -0.61 1.74 0.16
CA TYR A 61 -0.48 3.13 0.53
C TYR A 61 0.67 3.77 -0.23
N GLN A 62 0.49 5.02 -0.62
CA GLN A 62 1.56 5.86 -1.16
C GLN A 62 1.78 7.10 -0.30
N SER A 63 2.97 7.68 -0.37
CA SER A 63 3.28 9.00 0.14
C SER A 63 4.10 9.80 -0.86
N LEU A 64 3.68 11.03 -1.08
CA LEU A 64 4.34 12.01 -1.94
C LEU A 64 5.15 13.05 -1.14
N ASP A 65 5.03 13.05 0.19
CA ASP A 65 5.68 13.99 1.11
C ASP A 65 6.80 13.33 1.95
N GLY A 66 7.32 12.21 1.46
CA GLY A 66 8.40 11.47 2.12
C GLY A 66 7.97 10.69 3.36
N GLY A 67 6.68 10.37 3.46
CA GLY A 67 6.10 9.56 4.52
C GLY A 67 5.53 10.36 5.68
N ALA A 68 5.30 11.67 5.53
CA ALA A 68 4.58 12.44 6.55
C ALA A 68 3.08 12.09 6.51
N THR A 69 2.51 11.91 5.32
CA THR A 69 1.16 11.40 5.12
C THR A 69 1.16 10.16 4.23
N LEU A 70 0.27 9.20 4.52
CA LEU A 70 -0.01 8.04 3.67
C LEU A 70 -1.41 8.17 3.09
N GLN A 71 -1.53 8.00 1.79
CA GLN A 71 -2.79 7.94 1.06
C GLN A 71 -3.04 6.51 0.60
N GLU A 72 -4.24 5.98 0.87
CA GLU A 72 -4.67 4.69 0.32
C GLU A 72 -4.88 4.81 -1.19
N MET A 73 -4.35 3.84 -1.92
CA MET A 73 -4.57 3.72 -3.36
C MET A 73 -5.76 2.82 -3.64
N PRO A 74 -6.61 3.17 -4.62
CA PRO A 74 -7.73 2.34 -5.00
C PRO A 74 -7.24 0.97 -5.45
N ALA A 75 -7.98 -0.07 -5.08
CA ALA A 75 -7.73 -1.40 -5.62
C ALA A 75 -7.89 -1.38 -7.15
N PRO A 76 -7.11 -2.19 -7.89
CA PRO A 76 -7.35 -2.41 -9.31
C PRO A 76 -8.81 -2.80 -9.54
N LYS A 77 -9.44 -2.18 -10.53
CA LYS A 77 -10.81 -2.51 -10.95
C LYS A 77 -10.76 -3.07 -12.35
N TYR A 78 -11.67 -4.01 -12.62
CA TYR A 78 -11.91 -4.41 -13.99
C TYR A 78 -12.48 -3.23 -14.79
N PRO A 79 -12.22 -3.16 -16.10
CA PRO A 79 -12.92 -2.25 -16.99
C PRO A 79 -14.44 -2.50 -16.92
N GLU A 80 -15.25 -1.47 -17.16
CA GLU A 80 -16.72 -1.57 -17.09
C GLU A 80 -17.31 -2.62 -18.06
N THR A 81 -16.61 -2.92 -19.16
CA THR A 81 -17.01 -3.90 -20.16
C THR A 81 -16.55 -5.32 -19.85
N ALA A 82 -15.85 -5.54 -18.75
CA ALA A 82 -15.33 -6.86 -18.40
C ALA A 82 -16.46 -7.78 -17.94
N VAL A 83 -16.37 -9.05 -18.35
CA VAL A 83 -17.31 -10.11 -18.00
C VAL A 83 -16.57 -11.24 -17.30
N ILE A 84 -17.17 -11.84 -16.27
CA ILE A 84 -16.58 -12.98 -15.55
C ILE A 84 -16.99 -14.26 -16.27
N TYR A 85 -16.00 -15.03 -16.74
CA TYR A 85 -16.27 -16.37 -17.27
C TYR A 85 -16.52 -17.37 -16.14
N ASP A 86 -17.71 -17.96 -16.09
CA ASP A 86 -18.00 -19.09 -15.21
C ASP A 86 -17.78 -20.41 -15.99
N PRO A 87 -16.72 -21.18 -15.68
CA PRO A 87 -16.42 -22.42 -16.40
C PRO A 87 -17.43 -23.55 -16.16
N TRP A 88 -18.36 -23.37 -15.23
CA TRP A 88 -19.38 -24.36 -14.87
C TRP A 88 -20.78 -24.00 -15.38
N SER A 89 -20.92 -22.86 -16.07
CA SER A 89 -22.16 -22.39 -16.68
C SER A 89 -22.33 -22.97 -18.09
N GLU A 90 -23.51 -23.52 -18.41
CA GLU A 90 -23.86 -23.90 -19.79
C GLU A 90 -24.21 -22.67 -20.66
N GLU A 91 -24.51 -21.53 -20.03
CA GLU A 91 -24.81 -20.26 -20.70
C GLU A 91 -23.57 -19.37 -20.82
N THR A 92 -23.48 -18.58 -21.90
CA THR A 92 -22.39 -17.61 -22.09
C THR A 92 -22.51 -16.52 -21.02
N PRO A 93 -21.45 -16.21 -20.26
CA PRO A 93 -21.60 -15.37 -19.08
C PRO A 93 -21.73 -13.89 -19.45
N GLU A 94 -22.87 -13.30 -19.09
CA GLU A 94 -23.13 -11.85 -19.18
C GLU A 94 -23.10 -11.15 -17.82
N LYS A 95 -22.48 -11.75 -16.78
CA LYS A 95 -22.34 -11.07 -15.49
C LYS A 95 -21.19 -10.06 -15.54
N PRO A 96 -21.47 -8.76 -15.30
CA PRO A 96 -20.42 -7.74 -15.25
C PRO A 96 -19.37 -8.10 -14.19
N ALA A 97 -18.10 -7.96 -14.53
CA ALA A 97 -17.00 -8.03 -13.58
C ALA A 97 -16.97 -6.74 -12.76
N THR A 98 -17.86 -6.65 -11.77
CA THR A 98 -17.93 -5.51 -10.83
C THR A 98 -17.08 -5.80 -9.59
#